data_AF-A0A4Z0F664-F1
#
_entry.id   AF-A0A4Z0F664-F1
#
_cell.length_a   1.000
_cell.length_b   1.000
_cell.length_c   1.000
_cell.angle_alpha   90.00
_cell.angle_beta   90.00
_cell.angle_gamma   90.00
#
_symmetry.space_group_name_H-M   'P 1'
#
loop_
_entity.id
_entity.type
_entity.pdbx_description
1 polymer ?
#
loop_
_entity_poly.entity_id
_entity_poly.type
_entity_poly.pdbx_seq_one_letter_code
_entity_poly.pdbx_strand_id
1 'polypeptide(L)'
;MTSIDDSFDRTWAMINDPNAPIDLAGLSSHQRACVLISRPDCPIDLTGLSPYHRACVMVKRPDCPVDLTGLDSLDRAWVLEKRPDYKPDN
;
A
#
# COMPACT_ATOMS: atom_id res chain seq x y z
N MET A 1 -15.61 3.01 -18.80
CA MET A 1 -15.07 1.67 -18.54
C MET A 1 -13.58 1.76 -18.84
N THR A 2 -12.72 2.02 -17.85
CA THR A 2 -11.27 1.87 -18.06
C THR A 2 -11.02 0.38 -18.13
N SER A 3 -10.40 -0.11 -19.20
CA SER A 3 -10.07 -1.53 -19.32
C SER A 3 -9.20 -1.93 -18.13
N ILE A 4 -9.31 -3.18 -17.67
CA ILE A 4 -8.39 -3.73 -16.66
C ILE A 4 -6.95 -3.54 -17.13
N ASP A 5 -6.71 -3.64 -18.43
CA ASP A 5 -5.41 -3.42 -19.06
C ASP A 5 -4.90 -1.99 -18.87
N ASP A 6 -5.75 -0.97 -19.08
CA ASP A 6 -5.38 0.44 -18.89
C ASP A 6 -4.92 0.73 -17.46
N SER A 7 -5.57 0.13 -16.46
CA SER A 7 -5.22 0.34 -15.05
C SER A 7 -3.90 -0.34 -14.68
N PHE A 8 -3.59 -1.50 -15.28
CA PHE A 8 -2.36 -2.23 -15.06
C PHE A 8 -1.18 -1.53 -15.75
N ASP A 9 -1.36 -1.09 -16.99
CA ASP A 9 -0.34 -0.34 -17.73
C ASP A 9 0.00 0.98 -17.04
N ARG A 10 -1.01 1.70 -16.54
CA ARG A 10 -0.81 2.91 -15.72
C ARG A 10 -0.02 2.62 -14.45
N THR A 11 -0.38 1.54 -13.74
CA THR A 11 0.33 1.11 -12.53
C THR A 11 1.79 0.78 -12.85
N TRP A 12 2.03 0.05 -13.94
CA TRP A 12 3.37 -0.33 -14.38
C TRP A 12 4.21 0.87 -14.78
N ALA A 13 3.63 1.84 -15.48
CA ALA A 13 4.31 3.09 -15.84
C ALA A 13 4.76 3.87 -14.59
N MET A 14 3.88 4.01 -13.58
CA MET A 14 4.22 4.69 -12.32
C MET A 14 5.33 3.98 -11.54
N ILE A 15 5.37 2.66 -11.57
CA ILE A 15 6.37 1.86 -10.85
C ILE A 15 7.75 1.95 -11.53
N ASN A 16 7.79 1.91 -12.87
CA ASN A 16 9.07 1.88 -13.59
C ASN A 16 9.69 3.26 -13.80
N ASP A 17 8.89 4.32 -13.87
CA ASP A 17 9.40 5.68 -14.01
C ASP A 17 9.18 6.48 -12.70
N PRO A 18 10.24 6.78 -11.94
CA PRO A 18 10.13 7.58 -10.71
C PRO A 18 9.70 9.02 -10.95
N ASN A 19 9.78 9.55 -12.17
CA ASN A 19 9.30 10.89 -12.51
C ASN A 19 7.84 10.88 -12.99
N ALA A 20 7.26 9.72 -13.23
CA ALA A 20 5.87 9.63 -13.67
C ALA A 20 4.94 10.20 -12.59
N PRO A 21 3.89 10.94 -13.01
CA PRO A 21 2.90 11.47 -12.09
C PRO A 21 2.17 10.32 -11.41
N ILE A 22 2.02 10.43 -10.09
CA ILE A 22 1.29 9.44 -9.31
C ILE A 22 -0.20 9.75 -9.40
N ASP A 23 -0.96 8.80 -9.92
CA ASP A 23 -2.42 8.88 -9.99
C ASP A 23 -3.04 7.54 -9.57
N LEU A 24 -3.56 7.51 -8.34
CA LEU A 24 -4.17 6.33 -7.75
C LEU A 24 -5.67 6.21 -8.09
N ALA A 25 -6.25 7.16 -8.82
CA ALA A 25 -7.68 7.20 -9.08
C ALA A 25 -8.11 6.09 -10.07
N GLY A 26 -9.17 5.39 -9.70
CA GLY A 26 -9.71 4.27 -10.49
C GLY A 26 -8.86 2.99 -10.45
N LEU A 27 -7.81 2.95 -9.62
CA LEU A 27 -7.02 1.75 -9.38
C LEU A 27 -7.67 0.86 -8.32
N SER A 28 -7.54 -0.45 -8.50
CA SER A 28 -7.93 -1.43 -7.48
C SER A 28 -7.05 -1.33 -6.22
N SER A 29 -7.53 -1.86 -5.09
CA SER A 29 -6.74 -1.87 -3.85
C SER A 29 -5.38 -2.54 -4.00
N HIS A 30 -5.29 -3.59 -4.82
CA HIS A 30 -4.05 -4.28 -5.13
C HIS A 30 -3.06 -3.37 -5.87
N GLN A 31 -3.53 -2.73 -6.96
CA GLN A 31 -2.70 -1.82 -7.76
C GLN A 31 -2.21 -0.62 -6.94
N ARG A 32 -3.10 -0.02 -6.15
CA ARG A 32 -2.73 1.09 -5.24
C ARG A 32 -1.65 0.66 -4.24
N ALA A 33 -1.78 -0.52 -3.65
CA ALA A 33 -0.76 -1.05 -2.74
C ALA A 33 0.58 -1.29 -3.45
N CYS A 34 0.57 -1.83 -4.67
CA CYS A 34 1.80 -2.00 -5.46
C CYS A 34 2.51 -0.67 -5.72
N VAL A 35 1.79 0.36 -6.16
CA VAL A 35 2.38 1.70 -6.38
C VAL A 35 2.94 2.24 -5.07
N LEU A 36 2.17 2.20 -3.98
CA LEU A 36 2.60 2.70 -2.68
C LEU A 36 3.88 2.03 -2.18
N ILE A 37 4.02 0.72 -2.40
CA ILE A 37 5.20 -0.05 -1.98
C ILE A 37 6.43 0.27 -2.85
N SER A 38 6.23 0.38 -4.16
CA SER A 38 7.32 0.59 -5.11
C SER A 38 7.80 2.05 -5.16
N ARG A 39 6.93 3.01 -4.86
CA ARG A 39 7.20 4.46 -4.93
C ARG A 39 7.23 5.06 -3.53
N PRO A 40 8.42 5.20 -2.89
CA PRO A 40 8.53 5.76 -1.55
C PRO A 40 8.19 7.25 -1.50
N ASP A 41 8.30 7.96 -2.62
CA ASP A 41 7.90 9.35 -2.79
C ASP A 41 6.37 9.53 -2.82
N CYS A 42 5.61 8.44 -3.01
CA CYS A 42 4.16 8.47 -2.96
C CYS A 42 3.66 8.72 -1.53
N PRO A 43 2.76 9.70 -1.32
CA PRO A 43 2.15 9.92 -0.01
C PRO A 43 1.37 8.68 0.41
N ILE A 44 1.49 8.33 1.68
CA ILE A 44 0.87 7.13 2.23
C ILE A 44 -0.63 7.39 2.41
N ASP A 45 -1.44 6.80 1.55
CA ASP A 45 -2.89 6.78 1.68
C ASP A 45 -3.41 5.33 1.68
N LEU A 46 -3.82 4.87 2.86
CA LEU A 46 -4.36 3.54 3.07
C LEU A 46 -5.89 3.47 2.89
N THR A 47 -6.54 4.60 2.58
CA THR A 47 -7.99 4.72 2.48
C THR A 47 -8.54 3.91 1.31
N GLY A 48 -9.56 3.08 1.55
CA GLY A 48 -10.17 2.26 0.50
C GLY A 48 -9.32 1.06 0.06
N LEU A 49 -8.21 0.77 0.75
CA LEU A 49 -7.50 -0.49 0.61
C LEU A 49 -8.17 -1.58 1.46
N SER A 50 -8.15 -2.83 0.98
CA SER A 50 -8.57 -3.96 1.80
C SER A 50 -7.58 -4.21 2.95
N PRO A 51 -8.01 -4.85 4.06
CA PRO A 51 -7.15 -5.10 5.23
C PRO A 51 -5.79 -5.71 4.88
N TYR A 52 -5.79 -6.78 4.10
CA TYR A 52 -4.57 -7.44 3.62
C TYR A 52 -3.64 -6.50 2.83
N HIS A 53 -4.17 -5.66 1.96
CA HIS A 53 -3.36 -4.70 1.19
C HIS A 53 -2.80 -3.60 2.08
N ARG A 54 -3.54 -3.14 3.09
CA ARG A 54 -3.04 -2.19 4.11
C ARG A 54 -1.88 -2.81 4.89
N ALA A 55 -2.04 -4.05 5.35
CA ALA A 55 -0.99 -4.80 6.04
C ALA A 55 0.27 -4.94 5.17
N CYS A 56 0.11 -5.32 3.89
CA CYS A 56 1.22 -5.38 2.94
C CYS A 56 2.00 -4.06 2.84
N VAL A 57 1.30 -2.92 2.72
CA VAL A 57 1.95 -1.61 2.65
C VAL A 57 2.69 -1.30 3.96
N MET A 58 2.09 -1.52 5.13
CA MET A 58 2.74 -1.29 6.44
C MET A 58 4.00 -2.14 6.64
N VAL A 59 3.98 -3.39 6.18
CA VAL A 59 5.12 -4.32 6.26
C VAL A 59 6.25 -3.91 5.33
N LYS A 60 5.93 -3.50 4.11
CA LYS A 60 6.92 -3.21 3.07
C LYS A 60 7.45 -1.78 3.11
N ARG A 61 6.68 -0.85 3.67
CA ARG A 61 7.09 0.55 3.87
C ARG A 61 7.28 0.87 5.35
N PRO A 62 8.54 0.94 5.83
CA PRO A 62 8.81 1.22 7.24
C PRO A 62 8.43 2.64 7.66
N ASP A 63 8.35 3.57 6.70
CA ASP A 63 7.87 4.94 6.91
C ASP A 63 6.34 5.03 7.05
N CYS A 64 5.62 3.94 6.72
CA CYS A 64 4.18 3.84 6.95
C CYS A 64 3.87 3.68 8.43
N PRO A 65 2.99 4.52 9.01
CA PRO A 65 2.50 4.31 10.36
C PRO A 65 1.73 2.99 10.43
N VAL A 66 1.98 2.22 11.47
CA VAL A 66 1.27 0.96 11.70
C VAL A 66 -0.10 1.26 12.27
N ASP A 67 -1.15 0.87 11.54
CA ASP A 67 -2.53 0.91 11.99
C ASP A 67 -3.14 -0.49 11.94
N LEU A 68 -3.37 -1.07 13.12
CA LEU A 68 -3.93 -2.42 13.24
C LEU A 68 -5.47 -2.44 13.21
N THR A 69 -6.11 -1.28 13.03
CA THR A 69 -7.57 -1.13 13.07
C THR A 69 -8.23 -1.78 11.86
N GLY A 70 -9.17 -2.70 12.11
CA GLY A 70 -9.91 -3.40 11.06
C GLY A 70 -9.11 -4.47 10.31
N LEU A 71 -7.88 -4.77 10.75
CA LEU A 71 -7.10 -5.92 10.29
C LEU A 71 -7.57 -7.19 11.02
N ASP A 72 -7.53 -8.32 10.33
CA ASP A 72 -7.78 -9.62 10.94
C ASP A 72 -6.60 -10.07 11.82
N SER A 73 -6.77 -11.14 12.59
CA SER A 73 -5.72 -11.62 13.50
C SER A 73 -4.43 -12.03 12.77
N LEU A 74 -4.54 -12.52 11.54
CA LEU A 74 -3.40 -12.99 10.75
C LEU A 74 -2.59 -11.81 10.20
N ASP A 75 -3.28 -10.84 9.59
CA ASP A 75 -2.70 -9.59 9.08
C ASP A 75 -2.04 -8.81 10.21
N ARG A 76 -2.68 -8.72 11.38
CA ARG A 76 -2.11 -8.06 12.55
C ARG A 76 -0.83 -8.74 13.02
N ALA A 77 -0.85 -10.06 13.16
CA ALA A 77 0.32 -10.82 13.57
C ALA A 77 1.48 -10.64 12.59
N TRP A 78 1.18 -10.64 11.28
CA TRP A 78 2.18 -10.45 10.24
C TRP A 78 2.80 -9.04 10.27
N VAL A 79 1.98 -8.00 10.43
CA VAL A 79 2.47 -6.62 10.59
C VAL A 79 3.38 -6.50 11.81
N LEU A 80 2.95 -7.03 12.96
CA LEU A 80 3.74 -6.98 14.21
C LEU A 80 5.06 -7.76 14.10
N GLU A 81 5.07 -8.90 13.40
CA GLU A 81 6.29 -9.68 13.19
C GLU A 81 7.30 -8.94 12.31
N LYS A 82 6.84 -8.25 11.27
CA LYS A 82 7.72 -7.54 10.32
C LYS A 82 8.02 -6.10 10.70
N ARG A 83 7.25 -5.51 11.60
CA ARG A 83 7.45 -4.16 12.17
C ARG A 83 7.72 -4.24 13.67
N PRO A 84 8.87 -4.81 14.09
CA PRO A 84 9.25 -4.85 15.50
C PRO A 84 9.54 -3.45 16.08
N ASP A 85 9.69 -2.45 15.22
CA ASP A 85 9.81 -1.03 15.57
C ASP A 85 8.49 -0.44 16.08
N TYR A 86 7.34 -1.05 15.74
CA TYR A 86 6.06 -0.60 16.23
C TYR A 86 5.95 -0.83 17.74
N LYS A 87 5.88 0.27 18.47
CA LYS A 87 5.53 0.30 19.89
C LYS A 87 4.13 0.89 19.96
N PRO A 88 3.08 0.10 20.28
CA PRO A 88 1.82 0.71 20.63
C PRO A 88 2.13 1.62 21.83
N ASP A 89 1.94 2.93 21.67
CA ASP A 89 2.26 3.91 22.70
C ASP A 89 1.72 3.44 24.06
N ASN A 90 2.60 3.44 25.06
CA ASN A 90 2.34 3.00 26.44
C ASN A 90 1.31 3.89 27.14
#